data_AF-Q6PVN2-F1
#
_entry.id   AF-Q6PVN2-F1
#
_cell.length_a   1.000
_cell.length_b   1.000
_cell.length_c   1.000
_cell.angle_alpha   90.00
_cell.angle_beta   90.00
_cell.angle_gamma   90.00
#
_symmetry.space_group_name_H-M   'P 1'
#
loop_
_entity.id
_entity.type
_entity.pdbx_description
1 polymer ?
#
loop_
_entity_poly.entity_id
_entity_poly.type
_entity_poly.pdbx_seq_one_letter_code
_entity_poly.pdbx_strand_id
1 'polypeptide(L)'
;GSALAQVFDQIGNDCPDLDDVSYLKRVFEGVQDLLGDGLISAGHDISDGGLLVCALEMAFAGNCGIALDLAPRGDSVFQSLFAEELGLILEVSKNNVHSVMEKLSSLDVSAELIGRVTTSPVIELKVDGITHLNEKTSLLRDMWEDTSFQLKKLQRLASCVELEEEGLKFRHEPSWPLSFTPSVTDEKFFTTALKPKVAIIREEGSNGDREMSAAFYDAGFEPWDVAMSDLLNGVISLNEFRGIAFVGGFSYADVLDSAKGWAASILFNQPLLNQFQEFYKRPDTFSLGVCNGCQLMALLGWVPGPQVGGVFGAGGDP
;
A
#
# COMPACT_ATOMS: atom_id res chain seq x y z
N GLY A 1 -26.75 14.85 13.51
CA GLY A 1 -25.77 15.42 12.58
C GLY A 1 -25.10 14.29 11.87
N SER A 2 -25.71 13.80 10.79
CA SER A 2 -25.20 12.70 9.98
C SER A 2 -24.86 13.19 8.56
N ALA A 3 -24.10 12.41 7.80
CA ALA A 3 -23.83 12.69 6.40
C ALA A 3 -25.13 12.86 5.59
N LEU A 4 -26.13 12.00 5.85
CA LEU A 4 -27.45 12.12 5.23
C LEU A 4 -28.11 13.47 5.56
N ALA A 5 -28.14 13.88 6.83
CA ALA A 5 -28.76 15.15 7.19
C ALA A 5 -28.01 16.33 6.56
N GLN A 6 -26.68 16.27 6.55
CA GLN A 6 -25.82 17.31 6.01
C GLN A 6 -26.07 17.56 4.51
N VAL A 7 -26.23 16.51 3.69
CA VAL A 7 -26.49 16.68 2.25
C VAL A 7 -27.90 17.21 1.93
N PHE A 8 -28.78 17.26 2.94
CA PHE A 8 -30.11 17.89 2.86
C PHE A 8 -30.20 19.20 3.65
N ASP A 9 -29.06 19.85 3.93
CA ASP A 9 -28.97 21.11 4.69
C ASP A 9 -29.67 21.03 6.06
N GLN A 10 -29.63 19.86 6.69
CA GLN A 10 -30.26 19.57 7.97
C GLN A 10 -29.23 19.11 9.01
N ILE A 11 -29.58 19.30 10.28
CA ILE A 11 -28.78 18.81 11.41
C ILE A 11 -29.36 17.50 11.97
N GLY A 12 -30.68 17.32 11.90
CA GLY A 12 -31.40 16.23 12.55
C GLY A 12 -31.80 16.56 14.00
N ASN A 13 -32.31 15.56 14.72
CA ASN A 13 -32.82 15.70 16.09
C ASN A 13 -31.90 15.03 17.11
N ASP A 14 -31.61 13.74 16.90
CA ASP A 14 -30.78 12.91 17.77
C ASP A 14 -29.51 12.48 17.01
N CYS A 15 -28.46 12.11 17.73
CA CYS A 15 -27.20 11.61 17.17
C CYS A 15 -26.82 10.26 17.81
N PRO A 16 -26.10 9.41 17.07
CA PRO A 16 -25.47 8.21 17.62
C PRO A 16 -24.63 8.52 18.86
N ASP A 17 -24.62 7.59 19.83
CA ASP A 17 -23.79 7.68 21.03
C ASP A 17 -23.40 6.28 21.55
N LEU A 18 -22.37 6.22 22.39
CA LEU A 18 -21.96 4.98 23.04
C LEU A 18 -22.74 4.74 24.33
N ASP A 19 -23.81 3.96 24.23
CA ASP A 19 -24.66 3.63 25.37
C ASP A 19 -24.05 2.58 26.33
N ASP A 20 -23.37 1.57 25.79
CA ASP A 20 -22.79 0.47 26.58
C ASP A 20 -21.32 0.20 26.21
N VAL A 21 -20.43 0.79 27.02
CA VAL A 21 -18.97 0.60 26.92
C VAL A 21 -18.57 -0.86 27.10
N SER A 22 -19.27 -1.60 27.97
CA SER A 22 -18.97 -3.01 28.22
C SER A 22 -19.38 -3.88 27.04
N TYR A 23 -20.47 -3.55 26.36
CA TYR A 23 -20.88 -4.21 25.11
C TYR A 23 -19.86 -3.96 24.01
N LEU A 24 -19.43 -2.70 23.79
CA LEU A 24 -18.40 -2.38 22.80
C LEU A 24 -17.10 -3.16 23.05
N LYS A 25 -16.69 -3.30 24.32
CA LYS A 25 -15.54 -4.12 24.68
C LYS A 25 -15.72 -5.60 24.28
N ARG A 26 -16.89 -6.19 24.55
CA ARG A 26 -17.18 -7.59 24.15
C ARG A 26 -17.17 -7.75 22.63
N VAL A 27 -17.69 -6.77 21.88
CA VAL A 27 -17.60 -6.74 20.42
C VAL A 27 -16.14 -6.77 19.97
N PHE A 28 -15.29 -5.89 20.52
CA PHE A 28 -13.87 -5.86 20.18
C PHE A 28 -13.15 -7.18 20.49
N GLU A 29 -13.32 -7.72 21.70
CA GLU A 29 -12.73 -9.00 22.10
C GLU A 29 -13.21 -10.15 21.20
N GLY A 30 -14.51 -10.20 20.88
CA GLY A 30 -15.08 -11.18 19.98
C GLY A 30 -14.45 -11.13 18.58
N VAL A 31 -14.26 -9.93 18.02
CA VAL A 31 -13.58 -9.73 16.73
C VAL A 31 -12.11 -10.14 16.81
N GLN A 32 -11.41 -9.84 17.91
CA GLN A 32 -10.01 -10.25 18.08
C GLN A 32 -9.85 -11.77 18.05
N ASP A 33 -10.67 -12.55 18.76
CA ASP A 33 -10.50 -14.01 18.65
C ASP A 33 -11.03 -14.57 17.32
N LEU A 34 -12.01 -13.92 16.65
CA LEU A 34 -12.37 -14.30 15.27
C LEU A 34 -11.21 -14.09 14.28
N LEU A 35 -10.42 -13.03 14.44
CA LEU A 35 -9.20 -12.79 13.68
C LEU A 35 -8.11 -13.81 14.05
N GLY A 36 -7.92 -14.09 15.34
CA GLY A 36 -6.97 -15.09 15.83
C GLY A 36 -7.26 -16.50 15.29
N ASP A 37 -8.54 -16.84 15.14
CA ASP A 37 -8.99 -18.11 14.57
C ASP A 37 -9.01 -18.11 13.02
N GLY A 38 -8.71 -16.98 12.37
CA GLY A 38 -8.70 -16.86 10.90
C GLY A 38 -10.08 -17.03 10.25
N LEU A 39 -11.16 -16.66 10.95
CA LEU A 39 -12.54 -16.90 10.50
C LEU A 39 -13.13 -15.78 9.65
N ILE A 40 -12.53 -14.59 9.68
CA ILE A 40 -12.96 -13.38 8.96
C ILE A 40 -12.22 -13.28 7.62
N SER A 41 -12.96 -13.05 6.54
CA SER A 41 -12.41 -12.78 5.20
C SER A 41 -12.11 -11.30 5.00
N ALA A 42 -13.04 -10.44 5.42
CA ALA A 42 -12.94 -8.98 5.33
C ALA A 42 -13.83 -8.33 6.40
N GLY A 43 -13.60 -7.07 6.71
CA GLY A 43 -14.48 -6.31 7.59
C GLY A 43 -14.29 -4.81 7.45
N HIS A 44 -15.35 -4.05 7.72
CA HIS A 44 -15.35 -2.59 7.70
C HIS A 44 -16.35 -2.06 8.74
N ASP A 45 -16.06 -0.90 9.32
CA ASP A 45 -16.90 -0.28 10.34
C ASP A 45 -17.98 0.63 9.76
N ILE A 46 -19.07 0.75 10.52
CA ILE A 46 -20.18 1.65 10.23
C ILE A 46 -19.83 3.03 10.79
N SER A 47 -19.71 4.01 9.91
CA SER A 47 -19.38 5.39 10.24
C SER A 47 -20.16 6.37 9.35
N ASP A 48 -19.51 7.35 8.72
CA ASP A 48 -20.17 8.36 7.88
C ASP A 48 -20.95 7.70 6.73
N GLY A 49 -22.23 8.07 6.59
CA GLY A 49 -23.14 7.47 5.61
C GLY A 49 -23.72 6.10 6.01
N GLY A 50 -23.35 5.58 7.18
CA GLY A 50 -23.98 4.44 7.83
C GLY A 50 -23.73 3.10 7.16
N LEU A 51 -24.61 2.14 7.45
CA LEU A 51 -24.48 0.74 7.02
C LEU A 51 -24.37 0.62 5.50
N LEU A 52 -25.14 1.42 4.76
CA LEU A 52 -25.12 1.39 3.31
C LEU A 52 -23.74 1.76 2.75
N VAL A 53 -23.15 2.87 3.20
CA VAL A 53 -21.83 3.30 2.72
C VAL A 53 -20.76 2.29 3.11
N CYS A 54 -20.78 1.80 4.36
CA CYS A 54 -19.88 0.74 4.80
C CYS A 54 -19.92 -0.49 3.86
N ALA A 55 -21.11 -0.96 3.49
CA ALA A 55 -21.24 -2.12 2.60
C ALA A 55 -20.80 -1.82 1.16
N LEU A 56 -21.09 -0.61 0.67
CA LEU A 56 -20.67 -0.15 -0.66
C LEU A 56 -19.15 -0.08 -0.77
N GLU A 57 -18.46 0.49 0.22
CA GLU A 57 -16.99 0.61 0.24
C GLU A 57 -16.31 -0.77 0.29
N MET A 58 -16.86 -1.72 1.04
CA MET A 58 -16.43 -3.12 0.98
C MET A 58 -16.56 -3.70 -0.44
N ALA A 59 -17.69 -3.46 -1.12
CA ALA A 59 -17.92 -3.93 -2.49
C ALA A 59 -16.97 -3.24 -3.51
N PHE A 60 -16.65 -1.96 -3.31
CA PHE A 60 -15.72 -1.22 -4.14
C PHE A 60 -14.30 -1.75 -4.00
N ALA A 61 -13.85 -1.98 -2.76
CA ALA A 61 -12.54 -2.56 -2.46
C ALA A 61 -12.40 -3.98 -3.01
N GLY A 62 -13.46 -4.79 -2.91
CA GLY A 62 -13.51 -6.15 -3.47
C GLY A 62 -13.76 -6.21 -4.97
N ASN A 63 -14.06 -5.08 -5.63
CA ASN A 63 -14.49 -4.99 -7.03
C ASN A 63 -15.56 -6.04 -7.40
N CYS A 64 -16.53 -6.25 -6.50
CA CYS A 64 -17.53 -7.30 -6.57
C CYS A 64 -18.96 -6.74 -6.45
N GLY A 65 -19.97 -7.61 -6.57
CA GLY A 65 -21.34 -7.23 -6.22
C GLY A 65 -21.73 -7.77 -4.86
N ILE A 66 -22.78 -7.19 -4.28
CA ILE A 66 -23.38 -7.66 -3.02
C ILE A 66 -24.89 -7.73 -3.17
N ALA A 67 -25.49 -8.70 -2.49
CA ALA A 67 -26.95 -8.80 -2.34
C ALA A 67 -27.27 -8.77 -0.85
N LEU A 68 -27.88 -7.67 -0.42
CA LEU A 68 -28.29 -7.40 0.96
C LEU A 68 -29.80 -7.45 1.10
N ASP A 69 -30.28 -8.01 2.21
CA ASP A 69 -31.68 -7.94 2.63
C ASP A 69 -31.71 -7.68 4.13
N LEU A 70 -32.02 -6.44 4.49
CA LEU A 70 -31.92 -5.95 5.85
C LEU A 70 -33.30 -6.04 6.52
N ALA A 71 -33.31 -6.47 7.79
CA ALA A 71 -34.46 -6.23 8.64
C ALA A 71 -34.66 -4.70 8.84
N PRO A 72 -35.90 -4.23 8.93
CA PRO A 72 -36.17 -2.83 9.22
C PRO A 72 -35.65 -2.48 10.63
N ARG A 73 -34.87 -1.41 10.71
CA ARG A 73 -34.32 -0.85 11.96
C ARG A 73 -34.78 0.60 12.11
N GLY A 74 -35.36 0.91 13.27
CA GLY A 74 -35.97 2.21 13.56
C GLY A 74 -37.33 2.39 12.88
N ASP A 75 -37.75 3.64 12.73
CA ASP A 75 -39.06 4.03 12.22
C ASP A 75 -39.08 4.20 10.69
N SER A 76 -37.93 4.16 10.02
CA SER A 76 -37.83 4.38 8.57
C SER A 76 -36.68 3.63 7.90
N VAL A 77 -36.81 3.39 6.60
CA VAL A 77 -35.73 2.84 5.75
C VAL A 77 -34.45 3.68 5.80
N PHE A 78 -34.58 5.01 5.92
CA PHE A 78 -33.42 5.89 6.00
C PHE A 78 -32.63 5.66 7.29
N GLN A 79 -33.29 5.45 8.42
CA GLN A 79 -32.60 5.09 9.67
C GLN A 79 -31.92 3.73 9.55
N SER A 80 -32.54 2.76 8.88
CA SER A 80 -31.92 1.43 8.70
C SER A 80 -30.63 1.49 7.87
N LEU A 81 -30.54 2.41 6.91
CA LEU A 81 -29.44 2.48 5.95
C LEU A 81 -28.35 3.49 6.32
N PHE A 82 -28.73 4.64 6.87
CA PHE A 82 -27.88 5.81 7.05
C PHE A 82 -27.69 6.22 8.52
N ALA A 83 -28.20 5.45 9.49
CA ALA A 83 -27.80 5.65 10.87
C ALA A 83 -26.31 5.34 11.02
N GLU A 84 -25.59 6.25 11.64
CA GLU A 84 -24.14 6.20 11.84
C GLU A 84 -23.81 5.68 13.25
N GLU A 85 -24.63 4.72 13.73
CA GLU A 85 -24.40 4.01 14.99
C GLU A 85 -23.14 3.14 14.90
N LEU A 86 -22.49 2.94 16.05
CA LEU A 86 -21.31 2.08 16.13
C LEU A 86 -21.65 0.66 15.68
N GLY A 87 -20.88 0.13 14.72
CA GLY A 87 -21.11 -1.20 14.19
C GLY A 87 -20.02 -1.67 13.25
N LEU A 88 -20.09 -2.94 12.86
CA LEU A 88 -19.15 -3.59 11.95
C LEU A 88 -19.93 -4.46 10.96
N ILE A 89 -19.49 -4.48 9.71
CA ILE A 89 -19.86 -5.50 8.74
C ILE A 89 -18.67 -6.43 8.58
N LEU A 90 -18.88 -7.73 8.80
CA LEU A 90 -17.88 -8.76 8.61
C LEU A 90 -18.28 -9.69 7.47
N GLU A 91 -17.36 -9.89 6.52
CA GLU A 91 -17.46 -10.97 5.55
C GLU A 91 -16.80 -12.22 6.12
N VAL A 92 -17.54 -13.34 6.08
CA VAL A 92 -17.05 -14.64 6.52
C VAL A 92 -17.34 -15.69 5.46
N SER A 93 -16.47 -16.69 5.35
CA SER A 93 -16.73 -17.85 4.51
C SER A 93 -18.05 -18.51 4.92
N LYS A 94 -18.82 -19.00 3.93
CA LYS A 94 -20.09 -19.70 4.16
C LYS A 94 -19.96 -20.85 5.18
N ASN A 95 -18.80 -21.52 5.21
CA ASN A 95 -18.54 -22.63 6.12
C ASN A 95 -18.31 -22.16 7.57
N ASN A 96 -17.95 -20.89 7.77
CA ASN A 96 -17.62 -20.32 9.07
C ASN A 96 -18.80 -19.56 9.71
N VAL A 97 -19.87 -19.25 8.95
CA VAL A 97 -21.01 -18.46 9.44
C VAL A 97 -21.56 -18.97 10.77
N HIS A 98 -21.80 -20.28 10.88
CA HIS A 98 -22.36 -20.86 12.09
C HIS A 98 -21.43 -20.66 13.31
N SER A 99 -20.15 -20.99 13.15
CA SER A 99 -19.14 -20.85 14.21
C SER A 99 -18.96 -19.40 14.65
N VAL A 100 -18.99 -18.46 13.69
CA VAL A 100 -18.87 -17.02 13.97
C VAL A 100 -20.06 -16.54 14.79
N MET A 101 -21.28 -16.88 14.36
CA MET A 101 -22.52 -16.48 15.05
C MET A 101 -22.60 -17.09 16.45
N GLU A 102 -22.21 -18.36 16.62
CA GLU A 102 -22.16 -19.02 17.93
C GLU A 102 -21.15 -18.32 18.86
N LYS A 103 -19.95 -18.02 18.35
CA LYS A 103 -18.90 -17.37 19.15
C LYS A 103 -19.32 -15.97 19.59
N LEU A 104 -19.88 -15.15 18.71
CA LEU A 104 -20.40 -13.82 19.07
C LEU A 104 -21.56 -13.93 20.06
N SER A 105 -22.50 -14.86 19.84
CA SER A 105 -23.61 -15.10 20.76
C SER A 105 -23.12 -15.54 22.15
N SER A 106 -22.06 -16.33 22.25
CA SER A 106 -21.48 -16.76 23.52
C SER A 106 -20.88 -15.61 24.35
N LEU A 107 -20.53 -14.50 23.69
CA LEU A 107 -20.05 -13.26 24.29
C LEU A 107 -21.16 -12.23 24.50
N ASP A 108 -22.43 -12.61 24.28
CA ASP A 108 -23.56 -11.69 24.36
C ASP A 108 -23.38 -10.49 23.39
N VAL A 109 -22.87 -10.78 22.18
CA VAL A 109 -22.72 -9.83 21.08
C VAL A 109 -23.78 -10.13 20.01
N SER A 110 -24.57 -9.11 19.68
CA SER A 110 -25.58 -9.20 18.63
C SER A 110 -24.92 -9.19 17.25
N ALA A 111 -25.32 -10.14 16.42
CA ALA A 111 -24.90 -10.24 15.02
C ALA A 111 -26.07 -10.71 14.17
N GLU A 112 -26.10 -10.27 12.92
CA GLU A 112 -27.14 -10.60 11.95
C GLU A 112 -26.50 -10.93 10.60
N LEU A 113 -27.05 -11.95 9.93
CA LEU A 113 -26.69 -12.21 8.54
C LEU A 113 -27.46 -11.25 7.63
N ILE A 114 -26.78 -10.23 7.11
CA ILE A 114 -27.39 -9.15 6.31
C ILE A 114 -27.40 -9.40 4.80
N GLY A 115 -26.67 -10.41 4.31
CA GLY A 115 -26.56 -10.67 2.87
C GLY A 115 -25.38 -11.54 2.47
N ARG A 116 -24.94 -11.39 1.21
CA ARG A 116 -23.81 -12.13 0.62
C ARG A 116 -23.11 -11.34 -0.48
N VAL A 117 -21.83 -11.63 -0.69
CA VAL A 117 -21.08 -11.24 -1.88
C VAL A 117 -21.52 -12.08 -3.09
N THR A 118 -21.50 -11.49 -4.28
CA THR A 118 -21.91 -12.14 -5.53
C THR A 118 -20.86 -11.97 -6.63
N THR A 119 -20.86 -12.88 -7.59
CA THR A 119 -19.93 -12.86 -8.74
C THR A 119 -20.30 -11.85 -9.81
N SER A 120 -21.55 -11.37 -9.83
CA SER A 120 -22.00 -10.31 -10.73
C SER A 120 -21.70 -8.95 -10.07
N PRO A 121 -21.11 -7.96 -10.76
CA PRO A 121 -20.75 -6.66 -10.19
C PRO A 121 -21.98 -5.73 -10.07
N VAL A 122 -22.98 -6.17 -9.31
CA VAL A 122 -24.24 -5.48 -9.06
C VAL A 122 -24.45 -5.37 -7.55
N ILE A 123 -24.87 -4.19 -7.11
CA ILE A 123 -25.32 -3.93 -5.75
C ILE A 123 -26.85 -4.07 -5.73
N GLU A 124 -27.34 -5.08 -5.04
CA GLU A 124 -28.76 -5.28 -4.75
C GLU A 124 -29.01 -5.04 -3.26
N LEU A 125 -29.87 -4.07 -2.93
CA LEU A 125 -30.27 -3.77 -1.56
C LEU A 125 -31.78 -3.92 -1.43
N LYS A 126 -32.18 -4.75 -0.47
CA LYS A 126 -33.55 -4.87 0.00
C LYS A 126 -33.65 -4.50 1.47
N VAL A 127 -34.83 -3.99 1.84
CA VAL A 127 -35.25 -3.84 3.23
C VAL A 127 -36.64 -4.46 3.34
N ASP A 128 -36.80 -5.45 4.22
CA ASP A 128 -38.03 -6.24 4.33
C ASP A 128 -38.47 -6.84 2.97
N GLY A 129 -37.51 -7.33 2.18
CA GLY A 129 -37.75 -7.88 0.85
C GLY A 129 -38.08 -6.86 -0.25
N ILE A 130 -38.22 -5.56 0.07
CA ILE A 130 -38.50 -4.49 -0.91
C ILE A 130 -37.19 -3.94 -1.47
N THR A 131 -37.03 -3.96 -2.79
CA THR A 131 -35.83 -3.43 -3.46
C THR A 131 -35.76 -1.90 -3.38
N HIS A 132 -34.64 -1.40 -2.85
CA HIS A 132 -34.34 0.03 -2.75
C HIS A 132 -33.16 0.47 -3.63
N LEU A 133 -32.23 -0.44 -3.94
CA LEU A 133 -31.10 -0.17 -4.84
C LEU A 133 -30.83 -1.41 -5.70
N ASN A 134 -30.62 -1.20 -7.00
CA ASN A 134 -30.19 -2.25 -7.93
C ASN A 134 -29.36 -1.60 -9.05
N GLU A 135 -28.06 -1.44 -8.79
CA GLU A 135 -27.17 -0.70 -9.69
C GLU A 135 -25.83 -1.41 -9.85
N LYS A 136 -25.09 -1.05 -10.90
CA LYS A 136 -23.74 -1.58 -11.13
C LYS A 136 -22.79 -1.07 -10.04
N THR A 137 -21.94 -1.94 -9.50
CA THR A 137 -20.89 -1.57 -8.53
C THR A 137 -20.01 -0.44 -9.09
N SER A 138 -19.63 -0.51 -10.37
CA SER A 138 -18.79 0.50 -11.01
C SER A 138 -19.45 1.88 -11.06
N LEU A 139 -20.75 1.95 -11.31
CA LEU A 139 -21.47 3.24 -11.38
C LEU A 139 -21.45 3.95 -10.03
N LEU A 140 -21.72 3.21 -8.95
CA LEU A 140 -21.73 3.77 -7.60
C LEU A 140 -20.32 4.14 -7.14
N ARG A 141 -19.30 3.34 -7.49
CA ARG A 141 -17.90 3.67 -7.24
C ARG A 141 -17.47 4.94 -7.98
N ASP A 142 -17.85 5.09 -9.24
CA ASP A 142 -17.53 6.28 -10.03
C ASP A 142 -18.14 7.55 -9.38
N MET A 143 -19.37 7.45 -8.86
CA MET A 143 -19.98 8.54 -8.08
C MET A 143 -19.23 8.85 -6.78
N TRP A 144 -18.77 7.81 -6.07
CA TRP A 144 -18.00 7.96 -4.83
C TRP A 144 -16.62 8.62 -5.07
N GLU A 145 -15.94 8.25 -6.16
CA GLU A 145 -14.61 8.79 -6.53
C GLU A 145 -14.64 10.20 -7.13
N ASP A 146 -15.78 10.69 -7.63
CA ASP A 146 -15.84 11.94 -8.42
C ASP A 146 -15.23 13.13 -7.65
N THR A 147 -15.52 13.27 -6.35
CA THR A 147 -14.93 14.34 -5.53
C THR A 147 -13.40 14.29 -5.54
N SER A 148 -12.81 13.10 -5.41
CA SER A 148 -11.36 12.89 -5.49
C SER A 148 -10.82 13.29 -6.87
N PHE A 149 -11.50 12.94 -7.94
CA PHE A 149 -11.10 13.31 -9.30
C PHE A 149 -11.18 14.82 -9.55
N GLN A 150 -12.24 15.49 -9.08
CA GLN A 150 -12.35 16.95 -9.20
C GLN A 150 -11.23 17.67 -8.43
N LEU A 151 -10.91 17.23 -7.21
CA LEU A 151 -9.80 17.78 -6.43
C LEU A 151 -8.44 17.51 -7.09
N LYS A 152 -8.23 16.30 -7.63
CA LYS A 152 -7.01 15.95 -8.37
C LYS A 152 -6.82 16.82 -9.62
N LYS A 153 -7.88 17.14 -10.37
CA LYS A 153 -7.83 18.03 -11.56
C LYS A 153 -7.34 19.45 -11.21
N LEU A 154 -7.49 19.89 -9.96
CA LEU A 154 -6.96 21.18 -9.49
C LEU A 154 -5.46 21.13 -9.13
N GLN A 155 -4.90 19.95 -8.87
CA GLN A 155 -3.54 19.77 -8.34
C GLN A 155 -2.57 19.12 -9.33
N ARG A 156 -3.09 18.41 -10.34
CA ARG A 156 -2.33 17.62 -11.32
C ARG A 156 -2.69 18.01 -12.74
N LEU A 157 -1.94 17.51 -13.71
CA LEU A 157 -2.29 17.65 -15.13
C LEU A 157 -3.64 16.98 -15.37
N ALA A 158 -4.63 17.75 -15.81
CA ALA A 158 -6.00 17.26 -16.03
C ALA A 158 -6.06 16.02 -16.93
N SER A 159 -5.24 15.99 -17.99
CA SER A 159 -5.15 14.84 -18.90
C SER A 159 -4.69 13.55 -18.20
N CYS A 160 -3.80 13.61 -17.21
CA CYS A 160 -3.41 12.44 -16.43
C CYS A 160 -4.54 11.95 -15.53
N VAL A 161 -5.32 12.89 -14.96
CA VAL A 161 -6.46 12.57 -14.10
C VAL A 161 -7.59 11.96 -14.91
N GLU A 162 -7.88 12.48 -16.10
CA GLU A 162 -8.85 11.92 -17.05
C GLU A 162 -8.48 10.49 -17.47
N LEU A 163 -7.19 10.21 -17.69
CA LEU A 163 -6.71 8.85 -17.97
C LEU A 163 -6.89 7.91 -16.77
N GLU A 164 -6.66 8.39 -15.55
CA GLU A 164 -6.88 7.61 -14.32
C GLU A 164 -8.37 7.28 -14.13
N GLU A 165 -9.24 8.28 -14.31
CA GLU A 165 -10.70 8.18 -14.20
C GLU A 165 -11.29 7.19 -15.22
N GLU A 166 -10.91 7.31 -16.49
CA GLU A 166 -11.38 6.39 -17.53
C GLU A 166 -10.84 4.97 -17.32
N GLY A 167 -9.58 4.84 -16.87
CA GLY A 167 -8.97 3.55 -16.57
C GLY A 167 -9.63 2.81 -15.40
N LEU A 168 -10.18 3.53 -14.41
CA LEU A 168 -10.81 2.93 -13.24
C LEU A 168 -12.11 2.19 -13.57
N LYS A 169 -12.84 2.63 -14.60
CA LYS A 169 -14.11 2.03 -15.06
C LYS A 169 -13.97 0.58 -15.49
N PHE A 170 -12.80 0.22 -16.03
CA PHE A 170 -12.52 -1.11 -16.61
C PHE A 170 -11.40 -1.85 -15.88
N ARG A 171 -10.94 -1.34 -14.74
CA ARG A 171 -9.86 -1.95 -13.97
C ARG A 171 -10.32 -3.32 -13.45
N HIS A 172 -9.51 -4.32 -13.73
CA HIS A 172 -9.64 -5.69 -13.25
C HIS A 172 -8.34 -6.13 -12.60
N GLU A 173 -8.38 -7.26 -11.89
CA GLU A 173 -7.20 -7.84 -11.28
C GLU A 173 -6.11 -8.12 -12.33
N PRO A 174 -4.86 -7.69 -12.10
CA PRO A 174 -3.76 -8.04 -12.98
C PRO A 174 -3.38 -9.53 -12.84
N SER A 175 -3.03 -10.16 -13.95
CA SER A 175 -2.45 -11.51 -13.96
C SER A 175 -0.93 -11.42 -13.81
N TRP A 176 -0.37 -12.16 -12.86
CA TRP A 176 1.07 -12.19 -12.56
C TRP A 176 1.67 -13.56 -12.90
N PRO A 177 1.87 -13.90 -14.19
CA PRO A 177 2.53 -15.15 -14.55
C PRO A 177 3.99 -15.11 -14.10
N LEU A 178 4.35 -15.97 -13.16
CA LEU A 178 5.74 -16.12 -12.73
C LEU A 178 6.48 -17.05 -13.71
N SER A 179 7.63 -16.59 -14.22
CA SER A 179 8.52 -17.39 -15.06
C SER A 179 9.40 -18.36 -14.25
N PHE A 180 9.30 -18.32 -12.92
CA PHE A 180 10.03 -19.15 -11.98
C PHE A 180 9.19 -19.40 -10.72
N THR A 181 9.55 -20.41 -9.93
CA THR A 181 8.95 -20.65 -8.61
C THR A 181 9.81 -19.98 -7.55
N PRO A 182 9.30 -18.98 -6.80
CA PRO A 182 10.03 -18.40 -5.69
C PRO A 182 10.35 -19.45 -4.63
N SER A 183 11.57 -19.41 -4.11
CA SER A 183 12.04 -20.27 -3.03
C SER A 183 12.82 -19.43 -2.03
N VAL A 184 12.74 -19.79 -0.75
CA VAL A 184 13.59 -19.18 0.28
C VAL A 184 15.08 -19.43 0.01
N THR A 185 15.93 -18.52 0.45
CA THR A 185 17.38 -18.66 0.39
C THR A 185 17.83 -19.89 1.19
N ASP A 186 18.73 -20.70 0.63
CA ASP A 186 19.25 -21.91 1.26
C ASP A 186 20.04 -21.57 2.55
N GLU A 187 19.76 -22.28 3.65
CA GLU A 187 20.37 -22.08 4.97
C GLU A 187 21.91 -22.04 4.93
N LYS A 188 22.54 -22.78 4.00
CA LYS A 188 24.00 -22.81 3.85
C LYS A 188 24.61 -21.44 3.59
N PHE A 189 23.88 -20.52 2.94
CA PHE A 189 24.37 -19.17 2.66
C PHE A 189 24.40 -18.31 3.95
N PHE A 190 23.55 -18.63 4.92
CA PHE A 190 23.54 -17.94 6.22
C PHE A 190 24.65 -18.43 7.15
N THR A 191 25.05 -19.70 7.06
CA THR A 191 26.08 -20.33 7.91
C THR A 191 27.49 -20.28 7.31
N THR A 192 27.65 -19.80 6.08
CA THR A 192 28.96 -19.70 5.44
C THR A 192 29.83 -18.67 6.17
N ALA A 193 31.09 -19.04 6.47
CA ALA A 193 32.01 -18.19 7.21
C ALA A 193 32.46 -16.92 6.45
N LEU A 194 32.40 -16.97 5.11
CA LEU A 194 32.76 -15.86 4.22
C LEU A 194 31.56 -15.45 3.38
N LYS A 195 30.85 -14.42 3.84
CA LYS A 195 29.73 -13.83 3.09
C LYS A 195 30.23 -12.72 2.18
N PRO A 196 29.68 -12.56 0.96
CA PRO A 196 30.01 -11.42 0.12
C PRO A 196 29.50 -10.14 0.79
N LYS A 197 30.41 -9.19 1.03
CA LYS A 197 30.05 -7.89 1.59
C LYS A 197 29.36 -7.02 0.56
N VAL A 198 28.29 -6.34 0.96
CA VAL A 198 27.58 -5.35 0.15
C VAL A 198 27.52 -4.03 0.91
N ALA A 199 28.03 -2.95 0.31
CA ALA A 199 27.87 -1.62 0.89
C ALA A 199 26.48 -1.09 0.55
N ILE A 200 25.66 -0.87 1.57
CA ILE A 200 24.38 -0.19 1.47
C ILE A 200 24.66 1.30 1.62
N ILE A 201 24.86 1.95 0.48
CA ILE A 201 25.36 3.33 0.43
C ILE A 201 24.20 4.29 0.59
N ARG A 202 24.28 5.15 1.60
CA ARG A 202 23.28 6.16 1.93
C ARG A 202 23.88 7.55 2.07
N GLU A 203 23.05 8.57 1.86
CA GLU A 203 23.38 9.99 1.99
C GLU A 203 22.37 10.70 2.91
N GLU A 204 22.71 11.88 3.42
CA GLU A 204 21.76 12.73 4.15
C GLU A 204 20.44 12.89 3.36
N GLY A 205 19.31 12.55 4.00
CA GLY A 205 17.97 12.63 3.39
C GLY A 205 17.51 11.36 2.67
N SER A 206 18.39 10.37 2.46
CA SER A 206 17.97 9.03 2.06
C SER A 206 17.21 8.32 3.20
N ASN A 207 16.36 7.35 2.86
CA ASN A 207 15.46 6.72 3.83
C ASN A 207 15.12 5.24 3.56
N GLY A 208 15.74 4.63 2.54
CA GLY A 208 15.49 3.23 2.17
C GLY A 208 16.63 2.25 2.49
N ASP A 209 17.48 2.58 3.46
CA ASP A 209 18.67 1.80 3.81
C ASP A 209 18.37 0.52 4.61
N ARG A 210 17.35 0.56 5.47
CA ARG A 210 17.06 -0.56 6.40
C ARG A 210 16.45 -1.75 5.67
N GLU A 211 15.46 -1.52 4.82
CA GLU A 211 14.82 -2.56 4.03
C GLU A 211 15.75 -3.08 2.92
N MET A 212 16.59 -2.22 2.34
CA MET A 212 17.64 -2.65 1.41
C MET A 212 18.63 -3.59 2.12
N SER A 213 19.08 -3.23 3.32
CA SER A 213 19.95 -4.07 4.14
C SER A 213 19.30 -5.42 4.46
N ALA A 214 18.03 -5.41 4.88
CA ALA A 214 17.28 -6.63 5.16
C ALA A 214 17.16 -7.54 3.93
N ALA A 215 16.84 -6.97 2.75
CA ALA A 215 16.73 -7.73 1.51
C ALA A 215 18.05 -8.41 1.12
N PHE A 216 19.19 -7.73 1.25
CA PHE A 216 20.51 -8.33 1.01
C PHE A 216 20.86 -9.40 2.06
N TYR A 217 20.53 -9.15 3.33
CA TYR A 217 20.72 -10.14 4.39
C TYR A 217 19.91 -11.42 4.13
N ASP A 218 18.64 -11.29 3.76
CA ASP A 218 17.75 -12.41 3.43
C ASP A 218 18.19 -13.16 2.16
N ALA A 219 18.92 -12.49 1.27
CA ALA A 219 19.60 -13.11 0.12
C ALA A 219 20.95 -13.77 0.48
N GLY A 220 21.37 -13.75 1.75
CA GLY A 220 22.58 -14.41 2.24
C GLY A 220 23.86 -13.56 2.18
N PHE A 221 23.76 -12.26 1.91
CA PHE A 221 24.90 -11.34 1.91
C PHE A 221 25.25 -10.84 3.32
N GLU A 222 26.37 -10.15 3.43
CA GLU A 222 26.74 -9.35 4.60
C GLU A 222 26.57 -7.86 4.24
N PRO A 223 25.40 -7.25 4.51
CA PRO A 223 25.18 -5.83 4.24
C PRO A 223 25.89 -4.96 5.27
N TRP A 224 26.48 -3.86 4.82
CA TRP A 224 27.10 -2.84 5.66
C TRP A 224 26.41 -1.50 5.43
N ASP A 225 26.01 -0.84 6.52
CA ASP A 225 25.58 0.55 6.46
C ASP A 225 26.80 1.43 6.15
N VAL A 226 26.78 2.11 5.02
CA VAL A 226 27.88 2.97 4.57
C VAL A 226 27.30 4.34 4.25
N ALA A 227 27.50 5.30 5.15
CA ALA A 227 27.18 6.69 4.84
C ALA A 227 28.24 7.28 3.91
N MET A 228 27.86 8.24 3.06
CA MET A 228 28.82 9.00 2.25
C MET A 228 29.91 9.65 3.10
N SER A 229 29.60 10.07 4.33
CA SER A 229 30.58 10.58 5.30
C SER A 229 31.65 9.56 5.68
N ASP A 230 31.33 8.27 5.73
CA ASP A 230 32.30 7.23 6.09
C ASP A 230 33.33 7.05 4.97
N LEU A 231 32.86 7.09 3.71
CA LEU A 231 33.73 7.07 2.52
C LEU A 231 34.57 8.34 2.41
N LEU A 232 33.98 9.51 2.67
CA LEU A 232 34.67 10.81 2.64
C LEU A 232 35.77 10.91 3.71
N ASN A 233 35.52 10.40 4.91
CA ASN A 233 36.47 10.42 6.02
C ASN A 233 37.48 9.26 5.97
N GLY A 234 37.36 8.35 4.99
CA GLY A 234 38.23 7.19 4.85
C GLY A 234 38.08 6.16 5.99
N VAL A 235 36.92 6.13 6.65
CA VAL A 235 36.58 5.13 7.67
C VAL A 235 36.43 3.75 7.05
N ILE A 236 35.97 3.71 5.80
CA ILE A 236 35.76 2.49 5.02
C ILE A 236 36.05 2.73 3.55
N SER A 237 36.37 1.67 2.80
CA SER A 237 36.69 1.75 1.38
C SER A 237 35.90 0.74 0.52
N LEU A 238 35.47 1.17 -0.66
CA LEU A 238 34.71 0.34 -1.61
C LEU A 238 35.47 -0.90 -2.12
N ASN A 239 36.81 -0.93 -1.99
CA ASN A 239 37.61 -2.10 -2.36
C ASN A 239 37.33 -3.34 -1.48
N GLU A 240 36.73 -3.17 -0.30
CA GLU A 240 36.35 -4.27 0.61
C GLU A 240 35.07 -4.99 0.18
N PHE A 241 34.33 -4.45 -0.79
CA PHE A 241 32.99 -4.90 -1.15
C PHE A 241 32.96 -5.63 -2.49
N ARG A 242 32.01 -6.58 -2.60
CA ARG A 242 31.63 -7.25 -3.86
C ARG A 242 30.40 -6.60 -4.49
N GLY A 243 29.52 -6.03 -3.67
CA GLY A 243 28.36 -5.29 -4.13
C GLY A 243 28.31 -3.89 -3.55
N ILE A 244 27.72 -2.96 -4.28
CA ILE A 244 27.18 -1.74 -3.70
C ILE A 244 25.70 -1.60 -4.07
N ALA A 245 24.90 -1.08 -3.14
CA ALA A 245 23.50 -0.76 -3.36
C ALA A 245 23.24 0.67 -2.93
N PHE A 246 22.80 1.51 -3.86
CA PHE A 246 22.38 2.87 -3.58
C PHE A 246 20.90 2.88 -3.22
N VAL A 247 20.61 3.38 -2.01
CA VAL A 247 19.28 3.32 -1.40
C VAL A 247 18.33 4.35 -2.01
N GLY A 248 17.03 4.18 -1.75
CA GLY A 248 16.00 5.16 -2.07
C GLY A 248 15.93 6.32 -1.07
N GLY A 249 15.11 7.32 -1.40
CA GLY A 249 14.79 8.44 -0.53
C GLY A 249 14.90 9.79 -1.25
N PHE A 250 15.26 10.82 -0.51
CA PHE A 250 15.33 12.20 -0.99
C PHE A 250 16.65 12.80 -0.54
N SER A 251 17.78 12.33 -1.09
CA SER A 251 19.09 12.87 -0.71
C SER A 251 19.12 14.38 -0.91
N TYR A 252 19.57 15.12 0.11
CA TYR A 252 19.48 16.58 0.19
C TYR A 252 18.06 17.15 -0.09
N ALA A 253 17.02 16.39 0.29
CA ALA A 253 15.60 16.68 0.03
C ALA A 253 15.27 16.92 -1.46
N ASP A 254 16.05 16.33 -2.37
CA ASP A 254 15.98 16.57 -3.83
C ASP A 254 16.11 18.06 -4.23
N VAL A 255 16.71 18.88 -3.35
CA VAL A 255 17.05 20.27 -3.66
C VAL A 255 18.15 20.27 -4.72
N LEU A 256 18.00 21.16 -5.71
CA LEU A 256 18.77 21.18 -6.95
C LEU A 256 18.48 20.01 -7.90
N ASP A 257 17.34 19.32 -7.72
CA ASP A 257 16.88 18.13 -8.45
C ASP A 257 17.38 16.81 -7.84
N SER A 258 16.63 15.74 -8.11
CA SER A 258 16.75 14.47 -7.40
C SER A 258 18.14 13.83 -7.59
N ALA A 259 18.74 13.42 -6.47
CA ALA A 259 20.09 12.86 -6.38
C ALA A 259 21.25 13.75 -6.88
N LYS A 260 21.02 15.00 -7.32
CA LYS A 260 22.12 15.85 -7.83
C LYS A 260 23.12 16.26 -6.76
N GLY A 261 22.66 16.57 -5.55
CA GLY A 261 23.55 16.84 -4.42
C GLY A 261 24.44 15.63 -4.10
N TRP A 262 23.85 14.44 -4.08
CA TRP A 262 24.58 13.19 -3.88
C TRP A 262 25.58 12.92 -4.99
N ALA A 263 25.19 13.07 -6.26
CA ALA A 263 26.10 12.94 -7.40
C ALA A 263 27.26 13.95 -7.33
N ALA A 264 26.97 15.21 -6.99
CA ALA A 264 27.98 16.27 -6.87
C ALA A 264 29.01 15.95 -5.78
N SER A 265 28.59 15.37 -4.64
CA SER A 265 29.50 14.95 -3.57
C SER A 265 30.55 13.95 -4.05
N ILE A 266 30.17 13.07 -4.99
CA ILE A 266 31.06 12.07 -5.60
C ILE A 266 31.89 12.71 -6.72
N LEU A 267 31.22 13.35 -7.70
CA LEU A 267 31.84 13.85 -8.92
C LEU A 267 32.85 14.98 -8.66
N PHE A 268 32.61 15.84 -7.67
CA PHE A 268 33.47 16.98 -7.36
C PHE A 268 34.48 16.71 -6.24
N ASN A 269 34.54 15.48 -5.74
CA ASN A 269 35.56 15.01 -4.80
C ASN A 269 36.45 13.97 -5.49
N GLN A 270 37.62 14.39 -6.00
CA GLN A 270 38.47 13.52 -6.82
C GLN A 270 38.86 12.17 -6.15
N PRO A 271 39.25 12.12 -4.87
CA PRO A 271 39.48 10.85 -4.18
C PRO A 271 38.26 9.91 -4.19
N LEU A 272 37.08 10.45 -3.90
CA LEU A 272 35.84 9.67 -3.87
C LEU A 272 35.44 9.21 -5.27
N LEU A 273 35.49 10.10 -6.26
CA LEU A 273 35.26 9.76 -7.66
C LEU A 273 36.15 8.61 -8.12
N ASN A 274 37.44 8.66 -7.81
CA ASN A 274 38.39 7.60 -8.14
C ASN A 274 37.97 6.27 -7.48
N GLN A 275 37.60 6.30 -6.21
CA GLN A 275 37.15 5.12 -5.47
C GLN A 275 35.92 4.45 -6.11
N PHE A 276 34.93 5.24 -6.51
CA PHE A 276 33.74 4.76 -7.22
C PHE A 276 34.10 4.21 -8.62
N GLN A 277 34.95 4.90 -9.37
CA GLN A 277 35.40 4.44 -10.70
C GLN A 277 36.22 3.14 -10.62
N GLU A 278 37.08 3.00 -9.62
CA GLU A 278 37.84 1.79 -9.36
C GLU A 278 36.92 0.62 -9.00
N PHE A 279 35.90 0.84 -8.16
CA PHE A 279 34.87 -0.16 -7.89
C PHE A 279 34.17 -0.59 -9.19
N TYR A 280 33.66 0.36 -9.98
CA TYR A 280 32.91 0.08 -11.19
C TYR A 280 33.72 -0.68 -12.26
N LYS A 281 35.03 -0.44 -12.36
CA LYS A 281 35.91 -1.09 -13.35
C LYS A 281 36.29 -2.52 -12.97
N ARG A 282 36.03 -2.97 -11.74
CA ARG A 282 36.37 -4.33 -11.31
C ARG A 282 35.45 -5.35 -12.00
N PRO A 283 36.00 -6.46 -12.53
CA PRO A 283 35.21 -7.49 -13.20
C PRO A 283 34.44 -8.39 -12.23
N ASP A 284 34.65 -8.23 -10.91
CA ASP A 284 34.13 -9.10 -9.85
C ASP A 284 33.11 -8.39 -8.93
N THR A 285 32.54 -7.28 -9.40
CA THR A 285 31.62 -6.43 -8.64
C THR A 285 30.26 -6.30 -9.31
N PHE A 286 29.24 -6.02 -8.49
CA PHE A 286 27.91 -5.63 -8.95
C PHE A 286 27.44 -4.33 -8.28
N SER A 287 26.50 -3.64 -8.91
CA SER A 287 25.85 -2.44 -8.37
C SER A 287 24.34 -2.50 -8.57
N LEU A 288 23.59 -2.00 -7.58
CA LEU A 288 22.14 -1.82 -7.63
C LEU A 288 21.79 -0.38 -7.25
N GLY A 289 20.83 0.24 -7.92
CA GLY A 289 20.29 1.54 -7.55
C GLY A 289 18.77 1.50 -7.59
N VAL A 290 18.11 1.91 -6.50
CA VAL A 290 16.65 1.92 -6.39
C VAL A 290 16.17 3.33 -6.10
N CYS A 291 15.17 3.80 -6.85
CA CYS A 291 14.62 5.15 -6.71
C CYS A 291 15.73 6.23 -6.79
N ASN A 292 16.05 6.91 -5.68
CA ASN A 292 17.13 7.89 -5.58
C ASN A 292 18.51 7.34 -5.96
N GLY A 293 18.79 6.10 -5.58
CA GLY A 293 20.00 5.41 -6.01
C GLY A 293 20.07 5.14 -7.52
N CYS A 294 18.93 4.93 -8.19
CA CYS A 294 18.90 4.79 -9.64
C CYS A 294 19.18 6.14 -10.33
N GLN A 295 18.60 7.23 -9.83
CA GLN A 295 18.86 8.59 -10.32
C GLN A 295 20.34 8.95 -10.15
N LEU A 296 20.94 8.61 -9.01
CA LEU A 296 22.38 8.75 -8.79
C LEU A 296 23.19 7.96 -9.83
N MET A 297 22.89 6.68 -10.02
CA MET A 297 23.60 5.85 -11.01
C MET A 297 23.51 6.44 -12.42
N ALA A 298 22.37 7.01 -12.80
CA ALA A 298 22.22 7.69 -14.08
C ALA A 298 23.14 8.92 -14.19
N LEU A 299 23.19 9.76 -13.14
CA LEU A 299 24.06 10.94 -13.08
C LEU A 299 25.56 10.60 -13.05
N LEU A 300 25.92 9.44 -12.50
CA LEU A 300 27.29 8.93 -12.52
C LEU A 300 27.68 8.25 -13.85
N GLY A 301 26.72 8.06 -14.77
CA GLY A 301 26.93 7.32 -16.03
C GLY A 301 27.03 5.80 -15.85
N TRP A 302 26.49 5.26 -14.77
CA TRP A 302 26.57 3.83 -14.43
C TRP A 302 25.39 3.01 -14.97
N VAL A 303 24.41 3.67 -15.58
CA VAL A 303 23.30 2.99 -16.28
C VAL A 303 23.75 2.75 -17.72
N PRO A 304 23.91 1.48 -18.16
CA PRO A 304 24.37 1.18 -19.51
C PRO A 304 23.36 1.67 -20.56
N GLY A 305 23.81 2.43 -21.55
CA GLY A 305 22.98 2.85 -22.67
C GLY A 305 23.77 3.18 -23.92
N PRO A 306 23.18 3.09 -25.13
CA PRO A 306 23.86 3.46 -26.38
C PRO A 306 24.35 4.92 -26.40
N GLN A 307 23.73 5.78 -25.59
CA GLN A 307 23.97 7.22 -25.48
C GLN A 307 24.27 7.66 -24.03
N VAL A 308 24.48 6.72 -23.11
CA VAL A 308 24.78 7.00 -21.69
C VAL A 308 26.01 6.17 -21.33
N GLY A 309 27.14 6.85 -21.20
CA GLY A 309 28.48 6.29 -21.22
C GLY A 309 28.79 5.24 -20.15
N GLY A 310 28.69 3.96 -20.50
CA GLY A 310 29.49 2.89 -19.91
C GLY A 310 30.65 2.54 -20.83
N VAL A 311 31.90 2.81 -20.42
CA VAL A 311 33.25 2.46 -21.00
C VAL A 311 33.48 2.74 -22.51
N PHE A 312 32.46 2.83 -23.36
CA PHE A 312 32.50 3.02 -24.81
C PHE A 312 31.39 3.96 -25.36
N GLY A 313 30.51 4.50 -24.51
CA GLY A 313 29.47 5.43 -24.96
C GLY A 313 30.01 6.85 -25.15
N ALA A 314 29.84 7.41 -26.34
CA ALA A 314 30.20 8.79 -26.68
C ALA A 314 29.15 9.84 -26.24
N GLY A 315 28.18 9.42 -25.42
CA GLY A 315 27.10 10.26 -24.93
C GLY A 315 27.10 10.27 -23.40
N GLY A 316 27.55 11.36 -22.82
CA GLY A 316 26.89 12.02 -21.71
C GLY A 316 26.75 13.47 -22.19
N ASP A 317 25.55 14.03 -22.16
CA ASP A 317 25.17 15.32 -22.79
C ASP A 317 26.10 16.50 -22.33
N PRO A 318 26.14 17.64 -23.06
CA PRO A 318 27.27 18.59 -23.14
C PRO A 318 27.75 19.24 -21.84
#